data_AF-A0A8T3NWB1-F1
#
_entry.id   AF-A0A8T3NWB1-F1
#
_cell.length_a   1.000
_cell.length_b   1.000
_cell.length_c   1.000
_cell.angle_alpha   90.00
_cell.angle_beta   90.00
_cell.angle_gamma   90.00
#
_symmetry.space_group_name_H-M   'P 1'
#
loop_
_entity.id
_entity.type
_entity.pdbx_description
1 polymer ?
#
loop_
_entity_poly.entity_id
_entity_poly.type
_entity_poly.pdbx_seq_one_letter_code
_entity_poly.pdbx_strand_id
1 'polypeptide(L)' 'MASQILAMLGWGAWFPWSVPAFLAGAGGPAVEPVSLGGVIMVELAVLAGMAATIAWWERAGRVLG' A
#
# COMPACT_ATOMS: atom_id res chain seq x y z
N MET A 1 -8.55 -4.76 9.35
CA MET A 1 -9.46 -5.84 8.89
C MET A 1 -9.62 -5.88 7.38
N ALA A 2 -9.87 -4.75 6.69
CA ALA A 2 -10.04 -4.74 5.23
C ALA A 2 -8.89 -5.42 4.45
N SER A 3 -7.63 -5.22 4.86
CA SER A 3 -6.46 -5.87 4.26
C SER A 3 -6.50 -7.40 4.29
N GLN A 4 -7.02 -7.98 5.38
CA GLN A 4 -7.15 -9.42 5.58
C GLN A 4 -8.24 -10.02 4.70
N ILE A 5 -9.36 -9.32 4.58
CA ILE A 5 -10.46 -9.70 3.68
C ILE A 5 -9.98 -9.69 2.23
N LEU A 6 -9.28 -8.63 1.81
CA LEU A 6 -8.73 -8.51 0.45
C LEU A 6 -7.67 -9.58 0.14
N ALA A 7 -6.86 -9.95 1.14
CA ALA A 7 -5.91 -11.04 1.02
C ALA A 7 -6.61 -12.39 0.82
N MET A 8 -7.63 -12.69 1.65
CA MET A 8 -8.42 -13.94 1.56
C MET A 8 -9.21 -14.05 0.25
N LEU A 9 -9.66 -12.94 -0.31
CA LEU A 9 -10.37 -12.90 -1.59
C LEU A 9 -9.44 -13.07 -2.81
N GLY A 10 -8.11 -13.09 -2.61
CA GLY A 10 -7.12 -13.19 -3.69
C GLY A 10 -6.79 -11.85 -4.36
N TRP A 11 -7.28 -10.73 -3.82
CA TRP A 11 -7.08 -9.39 -4.39
C TRP A 11 -5.90 -8.65 -3.79
N GLY A 12 -5.22 -9.24 -2.80
CA GLY A 12 -4.19 -8.53 -2.03
C GLY A 12 -2.97 -8.09 -2.84
N ALA A 13 -2.73 -8.63 -4.04
CA ALA A 13 -1.68 -8.15 -4.94
C ALA A 13 -1.94 -6.72 -5.47
N TRP A 14 -3.20 -6.30 -5.53
CA TRP A 14 -3.61 -4.98 -6.04
C TRP A 14 -3.67 -3.91 -4.95
N PHE A 15 -3.57 -4.31 -3.68
CA PHE A 15 -3.77 -3.42 -2.56
C PHE A 15 -2.52 -3.40 -1.68
N PRO A 16 -1.74 -2.29 -1.68
CA PRO A 16 -0.46 -2.26 -0.98
C PRO A 16 -0.59 -2.49 0.53
N TRP A 17 -1.73 -2.14 1.13
CA TRP A 17 -2.04 -2.41 2.54
C TRP A 17 -2.35 -3.88 2.87
N SER A 18 -2.44 -4.76 1.87
CA SER A 18 -2.49 -6.21 2.06
C SER A 18 -1.10 -6.84 2.23
N VAL A 19 -0.02 -6.15 1.86
CA VAL A 19 1.36 -6.66 2.00
C VAL A 19 1.71 -7.01 3.46
N PRO A 20 1.45 -6.15 4.47
CA PRO A 20 1.72 -6.51 5.87
C PRO A 20 0.90 -7.71 6.36
N ALA A 21 -0.32 -7.89 5.83
CA ALA A 21 -1.18 -9.02 6.14
C ALA A 21 -0.60 -10.34 5.61
N PHE A 22 -0.04 -10.33 4.40
CA PHE A 22 0.67 -11.49 3.85
C PHE A 22 1.96 -11.80 4.63
N LEU A 23 2.73 -10.78 5.00
CA LEU A 23 3.93 -10.94 5.85
C LEU A 23 3.57 -11.53 7.23
N ALA A 24 2.38 -11.24 7.74
CA ALA A 24 1.86 -11.81 8.98
C ALA A 24 1.25 -13.23 8.82
N GLY A 25 1.30 -13.82 7.62
CA GLY A 25 0.87 -15.20 7.36
C GLY A 25 -0.62 -15.40 7.11
N ALA A 26 -1.38 -14.33 6.85
CA ALA A 26 -2.84 -14.42 6.77
C ALA A 26 -3.41 -15.21 5.57
N GLY A 27 -2.58 -15.56 4.59
CA GLY A 27 -2.97 -16.41 3.47
C GLY A 27 -2.86 -17.91 3.75
N GLY A 28 -2.22 -18.32 4.85
CA GLY A 28 -1.88 -19.71 5.10
C GLY A 28 -0.74 -20.22 4.19
N PRO A 29 -0.29 -21.47 4.39
CA PRO A 29 0.90 -22.03 3.71
C PRO A 29 0.76 -22.21 2.20
N ALA A 30 -0.45 -22.08 1.64
CA ALA A 30 -0.72 -22.21 0.21
C ALA A 30 -0.69 -20.87 -0.55
N VAL A 31 -0.55 -19.74 0.15
CA VAL A 31 -0.49 -18.42 -0.48
C VAL A 31 0.98 -18.06 -0.73
N GLU A 32 1.29 -17.76 -1.99
CA GLU A 32 2.58 -17.27 -2.45
C GLU A 32 3.08 -16.10 -1.56
N PRO A 33 4.40 -16.00 -1.31
CA PRO A 33 5.00 -14.83 -0.65
C PRO A 33 4.64 -13.54 -1.39
N VAL A 34 4.82 -12.39 -0.74
CA VAL A 34 4.49 -11.05 -1.28
C VAL A 34 4.85 -10.95 -2.76
N SER A 35 3.82 -10.88 -3.62
CA SER A 35 4.02 -10.82 -5.06
C SER A 35 4.77 -9.56 -5.48
N LEU A 36 5.52 -9.64 -6.60
CA LEU A 36 6.19 -8.48 -7.19
C LEU A 36 5.21 -7.33 -7.48
N GLY A 37 3.98 -7.65 -7.92
CA GLY A 37 2.93 -6.65 -8.11
C GLY A 37 2.56 -5.90 -6.83
N GLY A 38 2.47 -6.62 -5.70
CA GLY A 38 2.24 -6.01 -4.39
C GLY A 38 3.37 -5.08 -3.95
N VAL A 39 4.63 -5.45 -4.22
CA VAL A 39 5.80 -4.59 -3.96
C VAL A 39 5.74 -3.32 -4.80
N ILE A 40 5.47 -3.44 -6.10
CA ILE A 40 5.33 -2.28 -7.01
C ILE A 40 4.22 -1.34 -6.53
N MET A 41 3.07 -1.89 -6.10
CA MET A 41 1.97 -1.08 -5.58
C MET A 41 2.35 -0.32 -4.30
N VAL A 42 3.18 -0.91 -3.44
CA VAL A 42 3.71 -0.22 -2.24
C VAL A 42 4.62 0.93 -2.65
N GLU A 43 5.56 0.70 -3.57
CA GLU A 43 6.44 1.77 -4.06
C GLU A 43 5.64 2.93 -4.69
N LEU A 44 4.65 2.64 -5.54
CA LEU A 44 3.80 3.66 -6.13
C LEU A 44 3.03 4.45 -5.07
N ALA A 45 2.51 3.79 -4.04
CA ALA A 45 1.82 4.45 -2.94
C ALA A 45 2.76 5.38 -2.14
N VAL A 46 4.01 4.95 -1.92
CA VAL A 46 5.03 5.78 -1.25
C VAL A 46 5.34 7.02 -2.07
N LEU A 47 5.61 6.86 -3.38
CA LEU A 47 5.92 7.98 -4.27
C LEU A 47 4.75 8.97 -4.37
N ALA A 48 3.52 8.46 -4.52
CA ALA A 48 2.32 9.29 -4.54
C ALA A 48 2.11 10.03 -3.21
N GLY A 49 2.33 9.36 -2.08
CA GLY A 49 2.26 9.96 -0.75
C GLY A 49 3.27 11.09 -0.58
N MET A 50 4.55 10.86 -0.95
CA MET A 50 5.59 11.88 -0.92
C MET A 50 5.23 13.09 -1.78
N ALA A 51 4.80 12.86 -3.03
CA ALA A 51 4.39 13.94 -3.94
C ALA A 51 3.20 14.74 -3.37
N ALA A 52 2.22 14.06 -2.79
CA ALA A 52 1.07 14.70 -2.15
C ALA A 52 1.49 15.54 -0.93
N THR A 53 2.41 15.04 -0.09
CA THR A 53 2.93 15.78 1.06
C THR A 53 3.71 17.02 0.62
N ILE A 54 4.58 16.92 -0.38
CA ILE A 54 5.33 18.06 -0.92
C ILE A 54 4.35 19.11 -1.49
N ALA A 55 3.41 18.69 -2.33
CA ALA A 55 2.42 19.59 -2.93
C ALA A 55 1.54 20.26 -1.85
N TRP A 56 1.22 19.55 -0.77
CA TRP A 56 0.50 20.11 0.37
C TRP A 56 1.31 21.20 1.07
N TRP A 57 2.60 20.96 1.35
CA TRP A 57 3.48 21.97 1.97
C TRP A 57 3.66 23.21 1.09
N GLU A 58 3.86 23.04 -0.21
CA GLU A 58 3.96 24.16 -1.14
C GLU A 58 2.67 24.99 -1.21
N ARG A 59 1.52 24.33 -1.11
CA ARG A 59 0.24 25.01 -1.07
C ARG A 59 0.03 25.71 0.27
N ALA A 60 0.37 25.06 1.38
CA ALA A 60 0.27 25.64 2.71
C ALA A 60 1.18 26.87 2.87
N GLY A 61 2.42 26.80 2.35
CA GLY A 61 3.34 27.94 2.34
C GLY A 61 2.82 29.12 1.54
N ARG A 62 2.17 28.88 0.39
CA ARG A 62 1.53 29.93 -0.43
C ARG A 62 0.29 30.57 0.21
N VAL A 63 -0.38 29.89 1.13
CA VAL A 63 -1.59 30.40 1.80
C VAL A 63 -1.26 31.34 2.97
N LEU A 64 -0.03 31.28 3.49
CA LEU A 64 0.43 32.05 4.66
C LEU A 64 1.34 33.25 4.32
N GLY A 65 1.61 33.51 3.03
CA GLY A 65 2.50 34.57 2.54
C GLY A 65 1.78 35.71 1.82
#